data_AF-A0A6H2C3Y3-F1
#
_entry.id   AF-A0A6H2C3Y3-F1
#
_cell.length_a   1.000
_cell.length_b   1.000
_cell.length_c   1.000
_cell.angle_alpha   90.00
_cell.angle_beta   90.00
_cell.angle_gamma   90.00
#
_symmetry.space_group_name_H-M   'P 1'
#
loop_
_entity.id
_entity.type
_entity.pdbx_description
1 polymer ?
#
loop_
_entity_poly.entity_id
_entity_poly.type
_entity_poly.pdbx_seq_one_letter_code
_entity_poly.pdbx_strand_id
1 'polypeptide(L)'
;MRLKMSKNNKFYLNNPKKPSVHSLRDKLHKALAKEEFIVEIPVTEDEIIEIEEETVPVKLKKVFIHKLNYSDDKSKVEKIWRINLEKNLSGISTSGATPECAILVLQKYESSYRLKILLIELKSSIDDEKLEEIRNKFSCAMSRIYMLLVLNNHLNLTKGYSEEEIYIDFKGILFYIKNNLKGEYDREFHEIFNHDSSGSLTCETILNKEDKIKVKFFCWQDEKTISLQDLLSKN
;
A
#
# COMPACT_ATOMS: atom_id res chain seq x y z
N MET A 1 45.00 -9.94 21.65
CA MET A 1 43.97 -9.53 22.64
C MET A 1 42.74 -9.05 21.87
N ARG A 2 41.69 -9.87 21.78
CA ARG A 2 40.44 -9.54 21.06
C ARG A 2 39.59 -8.62 21.93
N LEU A 3 39.30 -7.41 21.45
CA LEU A 3 38.28 -6.55 22.07
C LEU A 3 36.90 -7.18 21.85
N LYS A 4 36.39 -7.85 22.89
CA LYS A 4 34.96 -8.20 23.01
C LYS A 4 34.16 -6.90 23.07
N MET A 5 33.43 -6.57 22.01
CA MET A 5 32.29 -5.66 22.11
C MET A 5 31.01 -6.45 22.23
N SER A 6 30.66 -6.83 23.47
CA SER A 6 29.26 -7.05 23.82
C SER A 6 28.62 -5.69 24.04
N LYS A 7 28.21 -5.01 22.96
CA LYS A 7 27.38 -3.81 23.08
C LYS A 7 25.96 -4.28 23.34
N ASN A 8 25.52 -4.16 24.60
CA ASN A 8 24.10 -4.19 24.95
C ASN A 8 23.40 -3.08 24.16
N ASN A 9 22.89 -3.40 22.97
CA ASN A 9 22.07 -2.49 22.17
C ASN A 9 20.71 -2.40 22.86
N LYS A 10 20.60 -1.55 23.89
CA LYS A 10 19.29 -1.18 24.44
C LYS A 10 18.54 -0.41 23.36
N PHE A 11 17.44 -0.99 22.89
CA PHE A 11 16.52 -0.34 21.98
C PHE A 11 15.39 0.30 22.78
N TYR A 12 15.08 1.56 22.48
CA TYR A 12 13.91 2.25 23.00
C TYR A 12 12.91 2.39 21.86
N LEU A 13 11.63 2.07 22.09
CA LEU A 13 10.59 2.19 21.07
C LEU A 13 10.45 3.65 20.60
N ASN A 14 10.38 4.58 21.55
CA ASN A 14 10.46 6.03 21.38
C ASN A 14 11.32 6.62 22.50
N ASN A 15 12.01 7.73 22.25
CA ASN A 15 12.72 8.47 23.30
C ASN A 15 12.45 9.99 23.19
N PRO A 16 11.25 10.44 23.59
CA PRO A 16 10.86 11.85 23.47
C PRO A 16 11.75 12.80 24.29
N LYS A 17 12.44 12.29 25.32
CA LYS A 17 13.33 13.07 26.19
C LYS A 17 14.76 13.25 25.63
N LYS A 18 15.18 12.44 24.66
CA LYS A 18 16.52 12.52 24.02
C LYS A 18 16.41 12.23 22.52
N PRO A 19 16.06 13.23 21.70
CA PRO A 19 15.87 13.08 20.25
C PRO A 19 17.14 12.62 19.50
N SER A 20 18.32 12.86 20.06
CA SER A 20 19.61 12.45 19.49
C SER A 20 19.88 10.94 19.57
N VAL A 21 19.12 10.20 20.38
CA VAL A 21 19.22 8.74 20.45
C VAL A 21 18.26 8.14 19.43
N HIS A 22 18.80 7.55 18.35
CA HIS A 22 17.99 6.88 17.34
C HIS A 22 17.09 5.81 17.97
N SER A 23 15.77 6.00 17.85
CA SER A 23 14.77 5.05 18.31
C SER A 23 14.84 3.76 17.50
N LEU A 24 14.31 2.66 18.07
CA LEU A 24 14.15 1.40 17.34
C LEU A 24 13.35 1.62 16.05
N ARG A 25 12.30 2.44 16.12
CA ARG A 25 11.47 2.81 14.98
C ARG A 25 12.27 3.45 13.86
N ASP A 26 13.07 4.49 14.16
CA ASP A 26 13.81 5.19 13.11
C ASP A 26 14.88 4.28 12.48
N LYS A 27 15.46 3.38 13.28
CA LYS A 27 16.39 2.35 12.78
C LYS A 27 15.68 1.35 11.87
N LEU A 28 14.49 0.86 12.26
CA LEU A 28 13.70 -0.06 11.46
C LEU A 28 13.24 0.60 10.16
N HIS A 29 12.71 1.82 10.21
CA HIS A 29 12.28 2.56 9.02
C HIS A 29 13.45 2.77 8.05
N LYS A 30 14.62 3.18 8.54
CA LYS A 30 15.83 3.29 7.70
C LYS A 30 16.30 1.95 7.13
N ALA A 31 16.15 0.85 7.87
CA ALA A 31 16.50 -0.48 7.38
C ALA A 31 15.53 -0.92 6.27
N LEU A 32 14.22 -0.79 6.50
CA LEU A 32 13.20 -1.10 5.49
C LEU A 32 13.35 -0.24 4.21
N ALA A 33 13.72 1.04 4.36
CA ALA A 33 14.00 1.90 3.22
C ALA A 33 15.24 1.49 2.43
N LYS A 34 16.30 1.01 3.10
CA LYS A 34 17.50 0.48 2.43
C LYS A 34 17.22 -0.80 1.64
N GLU A 35 16.31 -1.61 2.12
CA GLU A 35 15.83 -2.80 1.42
C GLU A 35 14.81 -2.46 0.32
N GLU A 36 14.51 -1.16 0.12
CA GLU A 36 13.49 -0.66 -0.81
C GLU A 36 12.09 -1.25 -0.55
N PHE A 37 11.84 -1.71 0.68
CA PHE A 37 10.55 -2.20 1.11
C PHE A 37 9.54 -1.07 1.18
N ILE A 38 9.96 0.07 1.75
CA ILE A 38 9.20 1.31 1.84
C ILE A 38 10.05 2.45 1.30
N VAL A 39 9.57 3.12 0.26
CA VAL A 39 10.28 4.20 -0.42
C VAL A 39 9.38 5.42 -0.45
N GLU A 40 9.90 6.58 -0.03
CA GLU A 40 9.23 7.87 -0.22
C GLU A 40 9.44 8.31 -1.67
N ILE A 41 8.34 8.57 -2.37
CA ILE A 41 8.35 8.93 -3.78
C ILE A 41 8.32 10.46 -3.88
N PRO A 42 9.28 11.09 -4.58
CA PRO A 42 9.26 12.53 -4.82
C PRO A 42 7.97 12.95 -5.54
N VAL A 43 7.39 14.06 -5.10
CA VAL A 43 6.18 14.64 -5.68
C VAL A 43 6.58 15.58 -6.83
N THR A 44 6.99 15.01 -7.98
CA THR A 44 7.50 15.76 -9.15
C THR A 44 6.84 15.28 -10.46
N GLU A 45 7.01 16.03 -11.56
CA GLU A 45 6.36 15.71 -12.85
C GLU A 45 6.94 14.47 -13.54
N ASP A 46 8.25 14.29 -13.41
CA ASP A 46 9.01 13.24 -14.11
C ASP A 46 9.01 11.91 -13.36
N GLU A 47 8.54 11.88 -12.10
CA GLU A 47 8.54 10.67 -11.29
C GLU A 47 7.41 9.72 -11.71
N ILE A 48 7.77 8.43 -11.84
CA ILE A 48 6.86 7.36 -12.24
C ILE A 48 7.01 6.21 -11.24
N ILE A 49 5.88 5.77 -10.69
CA ILE A 49 5.87 4.54 -9.89
C ILE A 49 5.63 3.35 -10.82
N GLU A 50 6.62 2.48 -10.91
CA GLU A 50 6.53 1.20 -11.61
C GLU A 50 6.14 0.08 -10.63
N ILE A 51 5.18 -0.75 -11.05
CA ILE A 51 4.73 -1.94 -10.34
C ILE A 51 4.74 -3.10 -11.34
N GLU A 52 5.39 -4.20 -10.95
CA GLU A 52 5.52 -5.41 -11.75
C GLU A 52 4.95 -6.62 -11.00
N GLU A 53 4.38 -7.57 -11.74
CA GLU A 53 3.99 -8.88 -11.18
C GLU A 53 5.22 -9.81 -11.18
N GLU A 54 5.61 -10.32 -10.00
CA GLU A 54 6.84 -11.12 -9.84
C GLU A 54 6.63 -12.65 -10.10
N THR A 55 5.45 -13.11 -10.55
CA THR A 55 5.10 -14.56 -10.61
C THR A 55 5.50 -15.29 -11.92
N VAL A 56 6.53 -16.14 -11.88
CA VAL A 56 6.99 -16.95 -13.04
C VAL A 56 5.98 -18.08 -13.39
N PRO A 57 5.64 -18.33 -14.68
CA PRO A 57 6.08 -17.64 -15.89
C PRO A 57 5.26 -16.37 -16.16
N VAL A 58 5.83 -15.20 -15.84
CA VAL A 58 5.21 -13.88 -16.07
C VAL A 58 5.31 -13.56 -17.56
N LYS A 59 4.18 -13.21 -18.18
CA LYS A 59 4.21 -12.30 -19.34
C LYS A 59 4.29 -10.90 -18.75
N LEU A 60 5.49 -10.31 -18.68
CA LEU A 60 5.78 -9.01 -18.03
C LEU A 60 4.57 -8.06 -18.04
N LYS A 61 3.97 -7.81 -16.87
CA LYS A 61 2.89 -6.83 -16.70
C LYS A 61 3.42 -5.68 -15.86
N LYS A 62 3.34 -4.49 -16.42
CA LYS A 62 3.84 -3.28 -15.78
C LYS A 62 2.74 -2.25 -15.70
N VAL A 63 2.49 -1.76 -14.48
CA VAL A 63 1.69 -0.55 -14.25
C VAL A 63 2.66 0.60 -14.04
N PHE A 64 2.47 1.67 -14.82
CA PHE A 64 3.15 2.94 -14.62
C PHE A 64 2.16 3.96 -14.07
N ILE A 65 2.42 4.46 -12.86
CA ILE A 65 1.62 5.50 -12.24
C ILE A 65 2.37 6.82 -12.34
N HIS A 66 1.76 7.79 -13.04
CA HIS A 66 2.37 9.06 -13.39
C HIS A 66 1.54 10.26 -12.88
N LYS A 67 1.96 11.49 -13.24
CA LYS A 67 1.36 12.75 -12.77
C LYS A 67 1.35 12.80 -11.25
N LEU A 68 2.55 12.62 -10.68
CA LEU A 68 2.79 12.71 -9.24
C LEU A 68 3.09 14.14 -8.80
N ASN A 69 3.18 15.10 -9.73
CA ASN A 69 3.31 16.51 -9.40
C ASN A 69 2.01 17.07 -8.84
N TYR A 70 2.11 17.52 -7.61
CA TYR A 70 1.04 18.12 -6.84
C TYR A 70 1.53 19.41 -6.17
N SER A 71 2.48 20.10 -6.81
CA SER A 71 3.08 21.34 -6.31
C SER A 71 2.17 22.57 -6.46
N ASP A 72 0.99 22.44 -7.05
CA ASP A 72 0.03 23.55 -7.13
C ASP A 72 -0.70 23.74 -5.78
N ASP A 73 -0.99 24.99 -5.41
CA ASP A 73 -1.69 25.33 -4.15
C ASP A 73 -3.09 24.68 -4.00
N LYS A 74 -3.59 24.06 -5.07
CA LYS A 74 -4.87 23.34 -5.10
C LYS A 74 -4.73 21.86 -4.74
N SER A 75 -3.54 21.27 -4.89
CA SER A 75 -3.37 19.88 -4.52
C SER A 75 -3.25 19.72 -3.02
N LYS A 76 -3.92 18.69 -2.52
CA LYS A 76 -3.87 18.30 -1.12
C LYS A 76 -2.77 17.29 -0.85
N VAL A 77 -2.09 16.74 -1.87
CA VAL A 77 -1.10 15.67 -1.69
C VAL A 77 0.18 16.25 -1.09
N GLU A 78 0.51 15.81 0.13
CA GLU A 78 1.72 16.24 0.83
C GLU A 78 2.87 15.25 0.61
N LYS A 79 2.60 13.94 0.68
CA LYS A 79 3.61 12.88 0.58
C LYS A 79 3.05 11.62 -0.07
N ILE A 80 3.94 10.89 -0.75
CA ILE A 80 3.64 9.61 -1.37
C ILE A 80 4.70 8.60 -0.90
N TRP A 81 4.26 7.41 -0.47
CA TRP A 81 5.15 6.27 -0.24
C TRP A 81 4.69 5.08 -1.04
N ARG A 82 5.66 4.30 -1.54
CA ARG A 82 5.44 2.98 -2.13
C ARG A 82 5.93 1.93 -1.15
N ILE A 83 5.11 0.91 -0.91
CA ILE A 83 5.49 -0.29 -0.15
C ILE A 83 5.42 -1.48 -1.11
N ASN A 84 6.56 -2.12 -1.37
CA ASN A 84 6.58 -3.39 -2.11
C ASN A 84 6.21 -4.51 -1.12
N LEU A 85 4.97 -4.99 -1.21
CA LEU A 85 4.40 -5.93 -0.26
C LEU A 85 4.86 -7.38 -0.50
N GLU A 86 5.31 -7.70 -1.72
CA GLU A 86 5.83 -9.02 -2.10
C GLU A 86 7.36 -9.12 -1.97
N LYS A 87 8.07 -8.00 -1.71
CA LYS A 87 9.52 -7.98 -1.50
C LYS A 87 9.91 -9.03 -0.46
N ASN A 88 10.72 -10.00 -0.87
CA ASN A 88 11.20 -11.03 0.03
C ASN A 88 12.18 -10.44 1.05
N LEU A 89 11.80 -10.44 2.33
CA LEU A 89 12.61 -9.91 3.42
C LEU A 89 12.68 -10.91 4.56
N SER A 90 13.89 -11.17 5.05
CA SER A 90 14.07 -12.08 6.18
C SER A 90 13.30 -11.59 7.40
N GLY A 91 12.44 -12.46 7.95
CA GLY A 91 11.59 -12.14 9.10
C GLY A 91 10.29 -11.40 8.77
N ILE A 92 10.03 -11.08 7.49
CA ILE A 92 8.75 -10.56 7.00
C ILE A 92 8.28 -11.51 5.90
N SER A 93 7.33 -12.39 6.22
CA SER A 93 6.78 -13.32 5.23
C SER A 93 5.88 -12.56 4.26
N THR A 94 6.28 -12.46 3.00
CA THR A 94 5.59 -11.65 1.98
C THR A 94 5.06 -12.47 0.80
N SER A 95 5.48 -13.72 0.62
CA SER A 95 5.21 -14.46 -0.61
C SER A 95 3.73 -14.83 -0.80
N GLY A 96 3.11 -14.29 -1.85
CA GLY A 96 1.85 -14.74 -2.47
C GLY A 96 0.58 -14.46 -1.67
N ALA A 97 0.71 -13.96 -0.44
CA ALA A 97 -0.40 -13.68 0.46
C ALA A 97 -0.79 -12.20 0.50
N THR A 98 -0.16 -11.37 -0.33
CA THR A 98 -0.43 -9.93 -0.40
C THR A 98 -0.62 -9.46 -1.85
N PRO A 99 -1.17 -8.26 -2.05
CA PRO A 99 -1.04 -7.52 -3.30
C PRO A 99 0.41 -7.21 -3.61
N GLU A 100 0.77 -6.95 -4.87
CA GLU A 100 2.14 -6.63 -5.24
C GLU A 100 2.65 -5.38 -4.50
N CYS A 101 1.80 -4.37 -4.37
CA CYS A 101 2.21 -3.07 -3.85
C CYS A 101 1.11 -2.34 -3.06
N ALA A 102 1.51 -1.53 -2.09
CA ALA A 102 0.68 -0.49 -1.50
C ALA A 102 1.24 0.90 -1.80
N ILE A 103 0.40 1.82 -2.27
CA ILE A 103 0.74 3.25 -2.40
C ILE A 103 0.00 4.03 -1.32
N LEU A 104 0.76 4.72 -0.48
CA LEU A 104 0.25 5.55 0.61
C LEU A 104 0.36 7.01 0.19
N VAL A 105 -0.77 7.70 0.11
CA VAL A 105 -0.85 9.12 -0.27
C VAL A 105 -1.39 9.90 0.93
N LEU A 106 -0.53 10.69 1.55
CA LEU A 106 -0.93 11.61 2.62
C LEU A 106 -1.44 12.90 2.00
N GLN A 107 -2.67 13.27 2.35
CA GLN A 107 -3.32 14.48 1.90
C GLN A 107 -3.61 15.41 3.08
N LYS A 108 -3.26 16.69 2.94
CA LYS A 108 -3.53 17.76 3.91
C LYS A 108 -4.82 18.50 3.56
N TYR A 109 -5.68 18.67 4.56
CA TYR A 109 -6.88 19.50 4.53
C TYR A 109 -6.74 20.61 5.58
N GLU A 110 -7.68 21.56 5.62
CA GLU A 110 -7.59 22.74 6.50
C GLU A 110 -7.40 22.39 7.98
N SER A 111 -8.02 21.32 8.46
CA SER A 111 -8.02 20.94 9.88
C SER A 111 -7.80 19.43 10.12
N SER A 112 -7.33 18.71 9.10
CA SER A 112 -7.18 17.25 9.19
C SER A 112 -6.27 16.71 8.10
N TYR A 113 -5.88 15.45 8.25
CA TYR A 113 -5.15 14.71 7.26
C TYR A 113 -5.93 13.50 6.77
N ARG A 114 -5.65 13.07 5.55
CA ARG A 114 -6.20 11.84 5.00
C ARG A 114 -5.10 11.00 4.38
N LEU A 115 -4.93 9.79 4.88
CA LEU A 115 -4.02 8.79 4.33
C LEU A 115 -4.82 7.84 3.44
N LYS A 116 -4.69 8.01 2.12
CA LYS A 116 -5.25 7.09 1.14
C LYS A 116 -4.27 5.95 0.91
N ILE A 117 -4.74 4.72 1.05
CA ILE A 117 -3.93 3.50 0.91
C ILE A 117 -4.48 2.71 -0.26
N LEU A 118 -3.76 2.74 -1.38
CA LEU A 118 -4.09 2.01 -2.59
C LEU A 118 -3.38 0.66 -2.54
N LEU A 119 -4.14 -0.43 -2.42
CA LEU A 119 -3.65 -1.80 -2.50
C LEU A 119 -3.79 -2.26 -3.95
N ILE A 120 -2.66 -2.53 -4.61
CA ILE A 120 -2.61 -2.77 -6.05
C ILE A 120 -2.27 -4.24 -6.29
N GLU A 121 -3.19 -4.94 -6.93
CA GLU A 121 -3.03 -6.32 -7.40
C GLU A 121 -2.94 -6.37 -8.94
N LEU A 122 -2.05 -7.20 -9.48
CA LEU A 122 -1.86 -7.46 -10.92
C LEU A 122 -2.14 -8.94 -11.21
N LYS A 123 -3.06 -9.24 -12.15
CA LYS A 123 -3.37 -10.63 -12.56
C LYS A 123 -3.34 -10.83 -14.07
N SER A 124 -2.93 -12.02 -14.52
CA SER A 124 -2.93 -12.39 -15.98
C SER A 124 -4.29 -12.76 -16.48
N SER A 125 -4.97 -13.56 -15.70
CA SER A 125 -6.37 -13.85 -15.87
C SER A 125 -7.01 -13.82 -14.51
N ILE A 126 -8.28 -13.49 -14.52
CA ILE A 126 -9.16 -13.61 -13.36
C ILE A 126 -10.15 -14.73 -13.68
N ASP A 127 -10.29 -15.62 -12.72
CA ASP A 127 -11.26 -16.70 -12.65
C ASP A 127 -11.79 -16.74 -11.21
N ASP A 128 -12.83 -17.54 -10.98
CA ASP A 128 -13.54 -17.58 -9.70
C ASP A 128 -12.63 -17.90 -8.50
N GLU A 129 -11.65 -18.79 -8.67
CA GLU A 129 -10.69 -19.18 -7.60
C GLU A 129 -9.77 -18.00 -7.24
N LYS A 130 -9.29 -17.26 -8.24
CA LYS A 130 -8.44 -16.09 -8.02
C LYS A 130 -9.15 -14.93 -7.33
N LEU A 131 -10.48 -14.81 -7.47
CA LEU A 131 -11.22 -13.76 -6.78
C LEU A 131 -11.13 -13.90 -5.26
N GLU A 132 -11.30 -15.12 -4.76
CA GLU A 132 -11.18 -15.41 -3.34
C GLU A 132 -9.74 -15.15 -2.85
N GLU A 133 -8.74 -15.55 -3.63
CA GLU A 133 -7.33 -15.25 -3.36
C GLU A 133 -7.09 -13.74 -3.24
N ILE A 134 -7.64 -12.94 -4.17
CA ILE A 134 -7.50 -11.48 -4.18
C ILE A 134 -8.16 -10.84 -2.95
N ARG A 135 -9.34 -11.31 -2.54
CA ARG A 135 -9.97 -10.87 -1.28
C ARG A 135 -9.05 -11.13 -0.10
N ASN A 136 -8.51 -12.35 -0.01
CA ASN A 136 -7.61 -12.74 1.08
C ASN A 136 -6.33 -11.90 1.10
N LYS A 137 -5.77 -11.60 -0.08
CA LYS A 137 -4.64 -10.69 -0.23
C LYS A 137 -4.95 -9.29 0.29
N PHE A 138 -6.09 -8.69 -0.09
CA PHE A 138 -6.48 -7.37 0.43
C PHE A 138 -6.68 -7.37 1.95
N SER A 139 -7.38 -8.36 2.49
CA SER A 139 -7.57 -8.56 3.94
C SER A 139 -6.23 -8.64 4.70
N CYS A 140 -5.29 -9.43 4.17
CA CYS A 140 -3.95 -9.59 4.73
C CYS A 140 -3.17 -8.27 4.70
N ALA A 141 -3.17 -7.58 3.56
CA ALA A 141 -2.46 -6.31 3.40
C ALA A 141 -3.03 -5.20 4.27
N MET A 142 -4.36 -5.07 4.40
CA MET A 142 -4.98 -4.12 5.33
C MET A 142 -4.47 -4.34 6.76
N SER A 143 -4.48 -5.59 7.24
CA SER A 143 -4.00 -5.94 8.57
C SER A 143 -2.52 -5.60 8.77
N ARG A 144 -1.66 -5.89 7.79
CA ARG A 144 -0.24 -5.55 7.83
C ARG A 144 0.00 -4.05 7.85
N ILE A 145 -0.76 -3.29 7.06
CA ILE A 145 -0.66 -1.83 7.03
C ILE A 145 -1.10 -1.23 8.38
N TYR A 146 -2.19 -1.72 8.99
CA TYR A 146 -2.56 -1.30 10.35
C TYR A 146 -1.40 -1.50 11.33
N MET A 147 -0.73 -2.67 11.30
CA MET A 147 0.45 -2.91 12.14
C MET A 147 1.59 -1.93 11.85
N LEU A 148 1.90 -1.66 10.58
CA LEU A 148 2.96 -0.73 10.19
C LEU A 148 2.67 0.72 10.62
N LEU A 149 1.41 1.14 10.58
CA LEU A 149 0.99 2.48 11.03
C LEU A 149 1.12 2.64 12.55
N VAL A 150 0.81 1.60 13.32
CA VAL A 150 1.01 1.59 14.78
C VAL A 150 2.50 1.68 15.14
N LEU A 151 3.38 0.97 14.41
CA LEU A 151 4.83 1.06 14.60
C LEU A 151 5.38 2.45 14.26
N ASN A 152 4.75 3.16 13.33
CA ASN A 152 5.07 4.55 12.97
C ASN A 152 4.33 5.60 13.81
N ASN A 153 3.98 5.27 15.06
CA ASN A 153 3.29 6.09 16.05
C ASN A 153 3.29 7.61 15.73
N HIS A 154 2.13 8.10 15.30
CA HIS A 154 1.87 9.50 14.93
C HIS A 154 2.06 10.49 16.09
N LEU A 155 2.17 10.00 17.34
CA LEU A 155 2.54 10.77 18.53
C LEU A 155 4.01 11.26 18.52
N ASN A 156 4.68 11.23 17.37
CA ASN A 156 6.00 11.78 17.22
C ASN A 156 5.95 13.31 17.16
N LEU A 157 6.15 13.95 18.31
CA LEU A 157 6.25 15.40 18.49
C LEU A 157 7.18 16.11 17.49
N THR A 158 8.16 15.40 16.90
CA THR A 158 9.12 15.98 15.96
C THR A 158 8.63 16.11 14.51
N LYS A 159 7.55 15.42 14.12
CA LYS A 159 6.99 15.52 12.76
C LYS A 159 5.67 16.31 12.67
N GLY A 160 5.18 16.84 13.79
CA GLY A 160 4.05 17.79 13.82
C GLY A 160 2.66 17.19 13.71
N TYR A 161 2.49 15.87 13.56
CA TYR A 161 1.16 15.23 13.47
C TYR A 161 0.65 14.65 14.80
N SER A 162 1.30 14.96 15.93
CA SER A 162 1.00 14.33 17.22
C SER A 162 -0.36 14.68 17.81
N GLU A 163 -0.99 15.74 17.30
CA GLU A 163 -2.32 16.21 17.69
C GLU A 163 -3.30 16.25 16.50
N GLU A 164 -2.86 15.81 15.33
CA GLU A 164 -3.64 15.87 14.09
C GLU A 164 -4.51 14.62 13.93
N GLU A 165 -5.76 14.82 13.50
CA GLU A 165 -6.63 13.72 13.12
C GLU A 165 -6.27 13.25 11.70
N ILE A 166 -5.84 11.98 11.57
CA ILE A 166 -5.49 11.35 10.30
C ILE A 166 -6.53 10.28 9.97
N TYR A 167 -7.39 10.58 9.00
CA TYR A 167 -8.36 9.63 8.46
C TYR A 167 -7.68 8.65 7.52
N ILE A 168 -7.85 7.35 7.72
CA ILE A 168 -7.28 6.30 6.86
C ILE A 168 -8.38 5.75 5.96
N ASP A 169 -8.14 5.67 4.65
CA ASP A 169 -9.02 4.92 3.75
C ASP A 169 -8.24 3.94 2.89
N PHE A 170 -8.73 2.71 2.84
CA PHE A 170 -8.24 1.69 1.93
C PHE A 170 -9.02 1.68 0.62
N LYS A 171 -8.31 1.35 -0.45
CA LYS A 171 -8.87 1.12 -1.78
C LYS A 171 -8.11 0.03 -2.49
N GLY A 172 -8.81 -0.99 -2.98
CA GLY A 172 -8.25 -2.03 -3.83
C GLY A 172 -8.23 -1.57 -5.28
N ILE A 173 -7.17 -1.90 -5.99
CA ILE A 173 -7.02 -1.66 -7.42
C ILE A 173 -6.57 -2.98 -8.01
N LEU A 174 -7.31 -3.50 -8.98
CA LEU A 174 -7.01 -4.74 -9.66
C LEU A 174 -6.80 -4.49 -11.15
N PHE A 175 -5.58 -4.72 -11.61
CA PHE A 175 -5.22 -4.72 -13.01
C PHE A 175 -5.23 -6.14 -13.55
N TYR A 176 -5.87 -6.36 -14.71
CA TYR A 176 -5.93 -7.68 -15.32
C TYR A 176 -5.97 -7.67 -16.84
N ILE A 177 -5.57 -8.78 -17.47
CA ILE A 177 -5.60 -8.92 -18.93
C ILE A 177 -6.86 -9.66 -19.40
N LYS A 178 -7.16 -10.81 -18.79
CA LYS A 178 -8.25 -11.68 -19.24
C LYS A 178 -9.29 -11.87 -18.14
N ASN A 179 -10.55 -11.70 -18.50
CA ASN A 179 -11.68 -12.06 -17.65
C ASN A 179 -12.22 -13.43 -18.10
N ASN A 180 -12.10 -14.44 -17.24
CA ASN A 180 -12.62 -15.79 -17.47
C ASN A 180 -13.72 -16.16 -16.45
N LEU A 181 -14.33 -15.15 -15.82
CA LEU A 181 -15.41 -15.32 -14.85
C LEU A 181 -16.61 -16.03 -15.46
N LYS A 182 -17.14 -17.04 -14.75
CA LYS A 182 -18.27 -17.87 -15.22
C LYS A 182 -19.61 -17.54 -14.58
N GLY A 183 -19.65 -16.58 -13.65
CA GLY A 183 -20.88 -15.99 -13.11
C GLY A 183 -21.47 -16.66 -11.87
N GLU A 184 -20.88 -17.74 -11.34
CA GLU A 184 -21.61 -18.62 -10.39
C GLU A 184 -21.01 -18.72 -8.98
N TYR A 185 -19.76 -18.32 -8.75
CA TYR A 185 -19.05 -18.67 -7.51
C TYR A 185 -19.08 -17.59 -6.41
N ASP A 186 -18.85 -16.32 -6.76
CA ASP A 186 -18.84 -15.20 -5.80
C ASP A 186 -19.70 -14.03 -6.27
N ARG A 187 -20.94 -13.95 -5.76
CA ARG A 187 -21.89 -12.90 -6.17
C ARG A 187 -21.37 -11.48 -5.93
N GLU A 188 -20.65 -11.24 -4.84
CA GLU A 188 -20.14 -9.91 -4.52
C GLU A 188 -19.11 -9.50 -5.58
N PHE A 189 -18.15 -10.37 -5.90
CA PHE A 189 -17.21 -10.09 -6.98
C PHE A 189 -17.88 -10.01 -8.35
N HIS A 190 -18.78 -10.93 -8.70
CA HIS A 190 -19.48 -10.87 -9.98
C HIS A 190 -20.29 -9.58 -10.14
N GLU A 191 -20.95 -9.10 -9.08
CA GLU A 191 -21.64 -7.81 -9.09
C GLU A 191 -20.67 -6.66 -9.32
N ILE A 192 -19.54 -6.66 -8.60
CA ILE A 192 -18.50 -5.65 -8.74
C ILE A 192 -17.86 -5.64 -10.14
N PHE A 193 -17.66 -6.82 -10.75
CA PHE A 193 -17.09 -6.95 -12.10
C PHE A 193 -18.09 -6.58 -13.20
N ASN A 194 -19.37 -6.88 -13.00
CA ASN A 194 -20.41 -6.70 -14.02
C ASN A 194 -21.07 -5.30 -13.96
N HIS A 195 -20.91 -4.55 -12.87
CA HIS A 195 -21.41 -3.18 -12.73
C HIS A 195 -20.27 -2.18 -12.50
N ASP A 196 -20.24 -1.12 -13.32
CA ASP A 196 -19.48 0.13 -13.11
C ASP A 196 -17.95 0.05 -12.93
N SER A 197 -17.30 -1.10 -13.18
CA SER A 197 -15.83 -1.28 -13.06
C SER A 197 -15.26 -0.95 -11.65
N SER A 198 -16.14 -0.84 -10.66
CA SER A 198 -15.80 -0.60 -9.27
C SER A 198 -16.92 -1.07 -8.34
N GLY A 199 -16.57 -1.39 -7.10
CA GLY A 199 -17.57 -1.78 -6.11
C GLY A 199 -16.94 -2.00 -4.73
N SER A 200 -17.73 -2.52 -3.78
CA SER A 200 -17.30 -2.70 -2.40
C SER A 200 -17.12 -4.17 -2.11
N LEU A 201 -15.94 -4.55 -1.63
CA LEU A 201 -15.60 -5.89 -1.21
C LEU A 201 -15.50 -5.94 0.32
N THR A 202 -16.06 -6.99 0.92
CA THR A 202 -15.93 -7.24 2.35
C THR A 202 -14.64 -8.04 2.63
N CYS A 203 -13.84 -7.55 3.58
CA CYS A 203 -12.54 -8.09 3.98
C CYS A 203 -12.50 -8.30 5.50
N GLU A 204 -12.07 -9.49 5.94
CA GLU A 204 -11.80 -9.76 7.36
C GLU A 204 -10.39 -9.25 7.72
N THR A 205 -10.32 -8.24 8.59
CA THR A 205 -9.06 -7.68 9.08
C THR A 205 -8.84 -8.02 10.55
N ILE A 206 -7.63 -7.75 11.04
CA ILE A 206 -7.31 -7.87 12.47
C ILE A 206 -8.17 -6.96 13.38
N LEU A 207 -8.80 -5.92 12.82
CA LEU A 207 -9.63 -4.98 13.57
C LEU A 207 -11.12 -5.34 13.50
N ASN A 208 -11.60 -5.81 12.34
CA ASN A 208 -13.01 -6.06 12.10
C ASN A 208 -13.21 -7.13 11.02
N LYS A 209 -14.20 -8.00 11.21
CA LYS A 209 -14.53 -9.08 10.26
C LYS A 209 -15.29 -8.59 9.02
N GLU A 210 -15.91 -7.43 9.12
CA GLU A 210 -16.78 -6.87 8.07
C GLU A 210 -16.25 -5.53 7.54
N ASP A 211 -14.92 -5.33 7.56
CA ASP A 211 -14.32 -4.15 6.95
C ASP A 211 -14.60 -4.13 5.45
N LYS A 212 -14.91 -2.95 4.91
CA LYS A 212 -15.22 -2.78 3.49
C LYS A 212 -14.11 -2.01 2.79
N ILE A 213 -13.63 -2.57 1.69
CA ILE A 213 -12.70 -1.91 0.77
C ILE A 213 -13.40 -1.64 -0.56
N LYS A 214 -13.25 -0.42 -1.07
CA LYS A 214 -13.68 -0.13 -2.45
C LYS A 214 -12.64 -0.68 -3.41
N VAL A 215 -13.04 -1.50 -4.37
CA VAL A 215 -12.15 -2.09 -5.37
C VAL A 215 -12.47 -1.50 -6.74
N LYS A 216 -11.43 -1.16 -7.51
CA LYS A 216 -11.54 -0.75 -8.93
C LYS A 216 -10.84 -1.74 -9.84
N PHE A 217 -11.37 -1.89 -11.04
CA PHE A 217 -10.96 -2.91 -12.00
C PHE A 217 -10.51 -2.25 -13.29
N PHE A 218 -9.34 -2.66 -13.78
CA PHE A 218 -8.77 -2.16 -15.01
C PHE A 218 -8.35 -3.33 -15.90
N CYS A 219 -9.10 -3.54 -16.98
CA CYS A 219 -8.74 -4.48 -18.03
C CYS A 219 -7.77 -3.83 -19.02
N TRP A 220 -6.70 -4.52 -19.39
CA TRP A 220 -5.73 -4.04 -20.38
C TRP A 220 -5.11 -5.19 -21.20
N GLN A 221 -4.18 -4.89 -22.12
CA GLN A 221 -3.51 -5.93 -22.91
C GLN A 221 -2.03 -6.17 -22.55
N ASP A 222 -1.22 -5.13 -22.30
CA ASP A 222 0.23 -5.29 -22.03
C ASP A 222 0.71 -4.37 -20.90
N GLU A 223 1.07 -3.12 -21.24
CA GLU A 223 1.44 -2.07 -20.29
C GLU A 223 0.29 -1.08 -20.11
N LYS A 224 0.24 -0.44 -18.95
CA LYS A 224 -0.69 0.66 -18.71
C LYS A 224 -0.04 1.77 -17.96
N THR A 225 -0.32 2.94 -18.49
CA THR A 225 -0.02 4.20 -17.85
C THR A 225 -1.33 4.77 -17.31
N ILE A 226 -1.36 5.08 -16.02
CA ILE A 226 -2.53 5.65 -15.34
C ILE A 226 -2.10 6.76 -14.38
N SER A 227 -2.88 7.83 -14.28
CA SER A 227 -2.52 8.90 -13.35
C SER A 227 -2.86 8.50 -11.90
N LEU A 228 -2.08 8.99 -10.93
CA LEU A 228 -2.43 8.78 -9.52
C LEU A 228 -3.82 9.35 -9.19
N GLN A 229 -4.21 10.45 -9.83
CA GLN A 229 -5.52 11.07 -9.65
C GLN A 229 -6.68 10.13 -10.03
N ASP A 230 -6.54 9.38 -11.13
CA ASP A 230 -7.55 8.41 -11.56
C ASP A 230 -7.70 7.28 -10.53
N LEU A 231 -6.59 6.86 -9.93
CA LEU A 231 -6.57 5.88 -8.86
C LEU A 231 -7.14 6.42 -7.54
N LEU A 232 -7.04 7.73 -7.28
CA LEU A 232 -7.61 8.36 -6.09
C LEU A 232 -9.10 8.72 -6.24
N SER A 233 -9.60 8.85 -7.47
CA SER A 233 -10.98 9.25 -7.77
C SER A 233 -12.02 8.31 -7.18
N LYS A 234 -13.22 8.83 -6.88
CA LYS A 234 -14.29 8.07 -6.21
C LYS A 234 -15.08 7.11 -7.12
N ASN A 235 -14.98 7.26 -8.44
CA ASN A 235 -15.78 6.53 -9.45
C ASN A 235 -15.16 5.19 -9.81
#